data_AF-A0A1S8KI95-F1
#
_entry.id   AF-A0A1S8KI95-F1
#
_cell.length_a   1.000
_cell.length_b   1.000
_cell.length_c   1.000
_cell.angle_alpha   90.00
_cell.angle_beta   90.00
_cell.angle_gamma   90.00
#
_symmetry.space_group_name_H-M   'P 1'
#
loop_
_entity.id
_entity.type
_entity.pdbx_description
1 polymer ?
#
loop_
_entity_poly.entity_id
_entity_poly.type
_entity_poly.pdbx_seq_one_letter_code
_entity_poly.pdbx_strand_id
1 'polypeptide(L)' 'MSDKILIVDDEHEIADLVELYLKNENYTVFKYYTAKEALECIDKSEIDLAILDIMLPGTS' A
#
# COMPACT_ATOMS: atom_id res chain seq x y z
N MET A 1 9.64 12.76 10.80
CA MET A 1 8.46 11.86 10.73
C MET A 1 8.77 10.87 9.62
N SER A 2 8.42 9.61 9.79
CA SER A 2 8.51 8.65 8.69
C SER A 2 7.27 8.80 7.83
N ASP A 3 7.45 9.07 6.54
CA ASP A 3 6.31 9.18 5.61
C ASP A 3 5.56 7.85 5.57
N LYS A 4 4.24 7.94 5.43
CA LYS A 4 3.30 6.82 5.42
C LYS A 4 2.94 6.48 3.99
N ILE A 5 3.35 5.29 3.58
CA ILE A 5 3.17 4.79 2.22
C ILE A 5 2.14 3.66 2.24
N LEU A 6 1.14 3.76 1.37
CA LEU A 6 0.14 2.73 1.13
C LEU A 6 0.54 1.91 -0.10
N ILE A 7 0.50 0.58 0.00
CA ILE A 7 0.69 -0.34 -1.11
C ILE A 7 -0.61 -1.12 -1.29
N VAL A 8 -1.12 -1.17 -2.52
CA VAL A 8 -2.28 -1.99 -2.90
C VAL A 8 -1.91 -2.80 -4.12
N ASP A 9 -1.83 -4.11 -3.94
CA ASP A 9 -1.42 -5.08 -4.97
C ASP A 9 -1.95 -6.45 -4.58
N ASP A 10 -2.60 -7.20 -5.48
CA ASP A 10 -3.09 -8.56 -5.20
C ASP A 10 -1.97 -9.62 -5.29
N GLU A 11 -0.82 -9.28 -5.88
CA GLU A 11 0.37 -10.10 -5.88
C GLU A 11 1.17 -9.92 -4.58
N HIS A 12 0.93 -10.81 -3.62
CA HIS A 12 1.56 -10.79 -2.30
C HIS A 12 3.10 -10.71 -2.34
N GLU A 13 3.75 -11.43 -3.26
CA GLU A 13 5.21 -11.46 -3.37
C GLU A 13 5.79 -10.08 -3.75
N ILE A 14 5.12 -9.37 -4.66
CA ILE A 14 5.53 -8.02 -5.10
C ILE A 14 5.31 -7.05 -3.94
N ALA A 15 4.14 -7.11 -3.31
CA ALA A 15 3.79 -6.23 -2.20
C ALA A 15 4.76 -6.40 -0.99
N ASP A 16 5.14 -7.64 -0.67
CA ASP A 16 6.13 -7.96 0.37
C ASP A 16 7.52 -7.41 0.04
N LEU A 17 7.95 -7.53 -1.23
CA LEU A 17 9.23 -7.02 -1.69
C LEU A 17 9.29 -5.50 -1.59
N VAL A 18 8.27 -4.80 -2.08
CA VAL A 18 8.19 -3.33 -2.03
C VAL A 18 8.15 -2.84 -0.58
N GLU A 19 7.37 -3.50 0.27
CA GLU A 19 7.32 -3.19 1.70
C GLU A 19 8.70 -3.31 2.36
N LEU A 20 9.45 -4.39 2.06
CA LEU A 20 10.78 -4.61 2.62
C LEU A 20 11.74 -3.46 2.26
N TYR A 21 11.76 -3.02 1.00
CA TYR A 21 12.59 -1.90 0.57
C TYR A 21 12.22 -0.59 1.26
N LEU A 22 10.93 -0.28 1.34
CA LEU A 22 10.46 0.96 1.98
C LEU A 22 10.71 0.96 3.49
N LYS A 23 10.51 -0.18 4.16
CA LYS A 23 10.82 -0.32 5.59
C LYS A 23 12.32 -0.16 5.87
N ASN A 24 13.19 -0.67 4.98
CA ASN A 24 14.64 -0.48 5.10
C ASN A 24 15.05 0.99 5.00
N GLU A 25 14.32 1.80 4.23
CA GLU A 25 14.48 3.26 4.13
C GLU A 25 13.74 4.02 5.25
N ASN A 26 13.32 3.33 6.32
CA ASN A 26 12.63 3.89 7.48
C ASN A 26 11.24 4.51 7.20
N TYR A 27 10.54 4.09 6.14
CA TYR A 27 9.14 4.47 5.89
C TYR A 27 8.15 3.65 6.72
N THR A 28 6.97 4.22 6.98
CA THR A 28 5.83 3.49 7.54
C THR A 28 5.01 2.93 6.40
N VAL A 29 4.90 1.60 6.29
CA VAL A 29 4.20 0.97 5.18
C VAL A 29 2.88 0.36 5.65
N PHE A 30 1.80 0.71 4.95
CA PHE A 30 0.49 0.08 5.02
C PHE A 30 0.28 -0.72 3.74
N LYS A 31 -0.07 -2.00 3.85
CA LYS A 31 -0.20 -2.88 2.70
C LYS A 31 -1.55 -3.59 2.75
N TYR A 32 -2.23 -3.59 1.61
CA TYR A 32 -3.52 -4.24 1.41
C TYR A 32 -3.55 -4.95 0.06
N TYR A 33 -4.39 -5.98 -0.05
CA TYR A 33 -4.50 -6.79 -1.27
C TYR A 33 -5.80 -6.52 -2.01
N THR A 34 -6.62 -5.60 -1.49
CA THR A 34 -7.89 -5.21 -2.08
C THR A 34 -8.09 -3.71 -1.97
N ALA A 35 -8.72 -3.11 -2.98
CA ALA A 35 -9.05 -1.68 -2.97
C ALA A 35 -9.94 -1.29 -1.79
N LYS A 36 -10.85 -2.18 -1.37
CA LYS A 36 -11.77 -1.91 -0.26
C LYS A 36 -11.03 -1.67 1.06
N GLU A 37 -10.10 -2.55 1.42
CA GLU A 37 -9.36 -2.42 2.67
C GLU A 37 -8.42 -1.19 2.65
N ALA A 38 -7.86 -0.90 1.47
CA ALA A 38 -7.04 0.28 1.26
C ALA A 38 -7.84 1.59 1.45
N LEU A 39 -9.05 1.66 0.90
CA LEU A 39 -9.96 2.81 1.08
C LEU A 39 -10.34 3.00 2.55
N GLU A 40 -10.66 1.92 3.27
CA GLU A 40 -10.93 1.99 4.71
C GLU A 40 -9.72 2.49 5.52
N CYS A 41 -8.49 2.28 5.03
CA CYS A 41 -7.28 2.80 5.64
C CYS A 41 -7.12 4.30 5.42
N ILE A 42 -7.30 4.74 4.17
CA ILE A 42 -7.22 6.16 3.77
C ILE A 42 -8.23 7.00 4.56
N ASP A 43 -9.44 6.50 4.79
CA ASP A 43 -10.46 7.20 5.59
C ASP A 43 -10.06 7.38 7.07
N LYS A 44 -9.17 6.52 7.59
CA LYS A 44 -8.77 6.50 9.01
C LYS A 44 -7.39 7.11 9.27
N SER A 45 -6.58 7.26 8.23
CA SER A 45 -5.15 7.60 8.36
C SER A 45 -4.73 8.54 7.25
N GLU A 46 -3.95 9.57 7.59
CA GLU A 46 -3.24 10.37 6.57
C GLU A 46 -2.14 9.53 5.94
N ILE A 47 -2.18 9.44 4.60
CA ILE A 47 -1.21 8.74 3.75
C ILE A 47 -0.53 9.79 2.88
N ASP A 48 0.80 9.73 2.81
CA ASP A 48 1.61 10.70 2.06
C ASP A 48 1.81 10.26 0.60
N LEU A 49 1.83 8.95 0.36
CA LEU A 49 2.02 8.34 -0.96
C LEU A 49 1.28 7.01 -1.06
N ALA A 50 0.69 6.71 -2.21
CA ALA A 50 0.11 5.40 -2.52
C ALA A 50 0.74 4.79 -3.76
N ILE A 51 1.07 3.50 -3.68
CA ILE A 51 1.53 2.64 -4.77
C ILE A 51 0.40 1.67 -5.06
N LEU A 52 -0.13 1.73 -6.28
CA LEU A 52 -1.30 0.94 -6.70
C LEU A 52 -0.90 0.09 -7.89
N ASP A 53 -1.22 -1.20 -7.83
CA ASP A 53 -1.17 -2.04 -9.02
C ASP A 53 -2.30 -1.68 -9.99
N ILE A 54 -1.98 -1.70 -11.29
CA ILE A 54 -2.88 -1.39 -12.39
C ILE A 54 -3.73 -2.62 -12.76
N MET A 55 -3.20 -3.82 -12.55
CA MET A 55 -3.85 -5.07 -12.91
C MET A 55 -4.89 -5.53 -11.87
N LEU A 56 -4.93 -4.89 -10.70
CA LEU A 56 -5.91 -5.08 -9.64
C LEU A 56 -7.36 -5.16 -10.17
N PRO A 57 -8.00 -6.35 -10.12
CA PRO A 57 -9.38 -6.51 -10.53
C PRO A 57 -10.30 -5.95 -9.45
N GLY A 58 -11.12 -4.95 -9.79
CA GLY A 58 -12.06 -4.39 -8.80
C GLY A 58 -12.67 -3.03 -9.09
N THR A 59 -12.32 -2.39 -10.21
CA THR A 59 -12.94 -1.10 -10.59
C THR A 59 -13.43 -1.16 -12.03
N SER A 60 -14.66 -1.63 -12.21
CA SER A 60 -15.46 -1.51 -13.43
C SER A 60 -16.92 -1.40 -13.04
#